data_AF-A0A849Z4H1-F1
#
_entry.id   AF-A0A849Z4H1-F1
#
_cell.length_a   1.000
_cell.length_b   1.000
_cell.length_c   1.000
_cell.angle_alpha   90.00
_cell.angle_beta   90.00
_cell.angle_gamma   90.00
#
_symmetry.space_group_name_H-M   'P 1'
#
loop_
_entity.id
_entity.type
_entity.pdbx_description
1 polymer ?
#
loop_
_entity_poly.entity_id
_entity_poly.type
_entity_poly.pdbx_seq_one_letter_code
_entity_poly.pdbx_strand_id
1 'polypeptide(L)' 'MSQGRKSVVEESTHKGIVAGATVAGAVVVGALGFPILAGLAAIPATALTWSWWKHRSKNGIKF' A
#
# COMPACT_ATOMS: atom_id res chain seq x y z
N MET A 1 -17.56 -14.98 -7.38
CA MET A 1 -18.48 -14.78 -6.24
C MET A 1 -18.39 -13.32 -5.84
N SER A 2 -19.47 -12.55 -5.96
CA SER A 2 -19.45 -11.12 -5.64
C SER A 2 -19.35 -10.96 -4.12
N GLN A 3 -18.13 -10.82 -3.61
CA GLN A 3 -17.92 -10.25 -2.29
C GLN A 3 -18.75 -8.96 -2.19
N GLY A 4 -19.48 -8.81 -1.08
CA GLY A 4 -20.34 -7.64 -0.89
C GLY A 4 -19.51 -6.36 -0.97
N ARG A 5 -20.09 -5.26 -1.47
CA ARG A 5 -19.40 -3.97 -1.60
C ARG A 5 -18.67 -3.55 -0.31
N LYS A 6 -19.22 -3.89 0.86
CA LYS A 6 -18.59 -3.65 2.18
C LYS A 6 -17.28 -4.41 2.35
N SER A 7 -17.22 -5.71 2.03
CA SER A 7 -15.99 -6.51 2.20
C SER A 7 -14.89 -6.06 1.25
N VAL A 8 -15.25 -5.63 0.03
CA VAL A 8 -14.30 -5.10 -0.95
C VAL A 8 -13.70 -3.76 -0.49
N VAL A 9 -14.51 -2.90 0.13
CA VAL A 9 -14.03 -1.64 0.71
C VAL A 9 -13.14 -1.92 1.92
N GLU A 10 -13.53 -2.83 2.81
CA GLU A 10 -12.74 -3.23 3.97
C GLU A 10 -11.37 -3.81 3.57
N GLU A 11 -11.35 -4.71 2.59
CA GLU A 11 -10.11 -5.25 2.02
C GLU A 11 -9.24 -4.14 1.40
N SER A 12 -9.87 -3.20 0.70
CA SER A 12 -9.17 -2.04 0.15
C SER A 12 -8.59 -1.15 1.25
N THR A 13 -9.29 -0.96 2.36
CA THR A 13 -8.80 -0.19 3.52
C THR A 13 -7.59 -0.88 4.14
N HIS A 14 -7.68 -2.19 4.38
CA HIS A 14 -6.58 -2.96 4.94
C HIS A 14 -5.33 -2.91 4.05
N LYS A 15 -5.47 -3.14 2.74
CA LYS A 15 -4.37 -2.98 1.77
C LYS A 15 -3.78 -1.57 1.77
N GLY A 16 -4.62 -0.55 1.93
CA GLY A 16 -4.19 0.84 2.01
C GLY A 16 -3.36 1.14 3.26
N ILE A 17 -3.78 0.63 4.42
CA ILE A 17 -3.05 0.76 5.69
C ILE A 17 -1.69 0.08 5.58
N VAL A 18 -1.63 -1.15 5.06
CA VAL A 18 -0.38 -1.90 4.89
C VAL A 18 0.57 -1.19 3.93
N ALA A 19 0.06 -0.71 2.80
CA ALA A 19 0.87 0.06 1.84
C ALA A 19 1.38 1.36 2.48
N GLY A 20 0.51 2.12 3.14
CA GLY A 20 0.87 3.36 3.81
C GLY A 20 1.91 3.19 4.92
N ALA A 21 1.74 2.17 5.78
CA ALA A 21 2.69 1.84 6.83
C ALA A 21 4.07 1.46 6.27
N THR A 22 4.10 0.71 5.16
CA THR A 22 5.35 0.30 4.51
C THR A 22 6.08 1.51 3.92
N VAL A 23 5.36 2.42 3.25
CA VAL A 23 5.92 3.68 2.74
C VAL A 23 6.48 4.53 3.89
N ALA A 24 5.71 4.71 4.96
CA ALA A 24 6.15 5.48 6.12
C ALA A 24 7.42 4.88 6.75
N GLY A 25 7.48 3.55 6.89
CA GLY A 25 8.67 2.84 7.36
C GLY A 25 9.90 3.11 6.49
N ALA A 26 9.77 3.04 5.17
CA ALA A 26 10.87 3.32 4.24
C ALA A 26 11.37 4.77 4.37
N VAL A 27 10.46 5.74 4.52
CA VAL A 27 10.81 7.15 4.74
C VAL A 27 11.54 7.36 6.06
N VAL A 28 11.06 6.73 7.15
CA VAL A 28 11.72 6.81 8.47
C VAL A 28 13.12 6.22 8.41
N VAL A 29 13.32 5.06 7.77
CA VAL A 29 14.65 4.46 7.59
C VAL A 29 15.59 5.42 6.83
N GLY A 30 15.08 6.10 5.80
CA GLY A 30 15.85 7.12 5.08
C GLY A 30 16.20 8.32 5.95
N ALA A 31 15.24 8.82 6.72
CA ALA A 31 15.44 9.95 7.63
C ALA A 31 16.46 9.65 8.75
N LEU A 32 16.58 8.37 9.16
CA LEU A 32 17.59 7.90 10.11
C LEU A 32 18.99 7.76 9.51
N GLY A 33 19.19 8.09 8.23
CA GLY A 33 20.50 8.08 7.59
C GLY A 33 20.90 6.75 6.94
N PHE A 34 19.94 5.85 6.68
CA PHE A 34 20.18 4.57 6.00
C PHE A 34 19.60 4.55 4.58
N PRO A 35 20.15 5.33 3.62
CA PRO A 35 19.54 5.52 2.30
C PRO A 35 19.49 4.24 1.47
N ILE A 36 20.48 3.33 1.60
CA ILE A 36 20.48 2.05 0.89
C ILE A 36 19.34 1.16 1.39
N LEU A 37 19.15 1.05 2.71
CA LEU A 37 18.06 0.28 3.30
C LEU A 37 16.70 0.89 2.95
N ALA A 38 16.60 2.22 2.94
CA ALA A 38 15.39 2.92 2.50
C ALA A 38 15.06 2.62 1.03
N GLY A 39 16.06 2.60 0.14
CA GLY A 39 15.90 2.23 -1.26
C GLY A 39 15.42 0.79 -1.43
N LEU A 40 15.95 -0.16 -0.66
CA LEU A 40 15.49 -1.54 -0.66
C LEU A 40 14.05 -1.66 -0.12
N ALA A 41 13.71 -0.92 0.94
CA ALA A 41 12.36 -0.89 1.51
C ALA A 41 11.33 -0.22 0.57
N ALA A 42 11.77 0.66 -0.33
CA ALA A 42 10.90 1.30 -1.32
C ALA A 42 10.35 0.31 -2.36
N ILE A 43 11.04 -0.82 -2.61
CA ILE A 43 10.59 -1.86 -3.55
C ILE A 43 9.25 -2.48 -3.10
N PRO A 44 9.14 -3.09 -1.91
CA PRO A 44 7.87 -3.62 -1.43
C PRO A 44 6.82 -2.51 -1.20
N ALA A 45 7.23 -1.32 -0.77
CA ALA A 45 6.32 -0.19 -0.60
C ALA A 45 5.62 0.17 -1.94
N THR A 46 6.38 0.21 -3.03
CA THR A 46 5.86 0.48 -4.38
C THR A 46 4.94 -0.64 -4.86
N ALA A 47 5.36 -1.90 -4.67
CA ALA A 47 4.57 -3.06 -5.07
C ALA A 47 3.21 -3.13 -4.35
N LEU A 48 3.20 -2.90 -3.03
CA LEU A 48 1.98 -2.88 -2.23
C LEU A 48 1.07 -1.72 -2.61
N THR A 49 1.63 -0.52 -2.78
CA THR A 49 0.87 0.67 -3.23
C THR A 49 0.24 0.44 -4.60
N TRP A 50 0.99 -0.13 -5.55
CA TRP A 50 0.46 -0.49 -6.87
C TRP A 50 -0.65 -1.54 -6.78
N SER A 51 -0.47 -2.58 -5.95
CA SER A 51 -1.47 -3.62 -5.76
C SER A 51 -2.78 -3.08 -5.16
N TRP A 52 -2.67 -2.15 -4.21
CA TRP A 52 -3.80 -1.46 -3.59
C TRP A 52 -4.53 -0.59 -4.61
N TRP A 53 -3.78 0.20 -5.39
CA TRP A 53 -4.32 1.04 -6.43
C TRP A 53 -5.07 0.23 -7.49
N LYS A 54 -4.46 -0.85 -7.98
CA LYS A 54 -5.06 -1.77 -8.95
C LYS A 54 -6.32 -2.43 -8.39
N HIS A 55 -6.33 -2.79 -7.10
CA HIS A 55 -7.51 -3.31 -6.42
C HIS A 55 -8.65 -2.28 -6.38
N ARG A 56 -8.33 -1.02 -6.05
CA ARG A 56 -9.30 0.08 -5.98
C ARG A 56 -9.92 0.36 -7.36
N SER A 57 -9.08 0.40 -8.39
CA SER A 57 -9.48 0.58 -9.79
C SER A 57 -10.39 -0.54 -10.31
N LYS A 58 -10.02 -1.82 -10.10
CA LYS A 58 -10.83 -2.97 -10.54
C LYS A 58 -12.22 -3.03 -9.90
N ASN A 59 -12.35 -2.51 -8.69
CA ASN A 59 -13.58 -2.55 -7.91
C ASN A 59 -14.41 -1.25 -8.00
N GLY A 60 -14.00 -0.28 -8.84
CA GLY A 60 -14.70 0.99 -9.02
C GLY A 60 -14.74 1.87 -7.77
N ILE A 61 -13.81 1.67 -6.84
CA ILE A 61 -13.70 2.49 -5.65
C ILE A 61 -13.01 3.80 -6.07
N LYS A 62 -13.69 4.94 -5.92
CA LYS A 62 -13.13 6.27 -6.24
C LYS A 62 -12.02 6.65 -5.26
N PHE A 63 -11.05 7.46 -5.66
CA PHE A 63 -10.02 7.98 -4.75
C PHE A 63 -10.64 8.71 -3.57
#